data_AF-A0A3D3TN47-F1
#
_entry.id   AF-A0A3D3TN47-F1
#
_cell.length_a   1.000
_cell.length_b   1.000
_cell.length_c   1.000
_cell.angle_alpha   90.00
_cell.angle_beta   90.00
_cell.angle_gamma   90.00
#
_symmetry.space_group_name_H-M   'P 1'
#
loop_
_entity.id
_entity.type
_entity.pdbx_description
1 polymer ?
#
loop_
_entity_poly.entity_id
_entity_poly.type
_entity_poly.pdbx_seq_one_letter_code
_entity_poly.pdbx_strand_id
1 'polypeptide(L)' 'MGELFFIKSDEGNYISIPRERIKKIESKTGLLNKRVIVSTDNEQTYIIDNDMLSMKSILSALGEK' A
#
# COMPACT_ATOMS: atom_id res chain seq x y z
N MET A 1 -6.38 14.75 -7.45
CA MET A 1 -5.33 13.74 -7.60
C MET A 1 -4.74 13.54 -6.21
N GLY A 2 -4.85 12.35 -5.63
CA GLY A 2 -4.66 12.13 -4.19
C GLY A 2 -3.30 11.51 -3.83
N GLU A 3 -2.78 11.88 -2.67
CA GLU A 3 -1.61 11.26 -2.03
C GLU A 3 -2.03 10.04 -1.19
N LEU A 4 -1.16 9.04 -1.13
CA LEU A 4 -1.37 7.80 -0.38
C LEU A 4 -0.59 7.83 0.93
N PHE A 5 -1.28 7.72 2.06
CA PHE A 5 -0.70 7.72 3.39
C PHE A 5 -0.61 6.30 3.94
N PHE A 6 0.58 5.86 4.35
CA PHE A 6 0.79 4.62 5.07
C PHE A 6 1.41 4.91 6.44
N ILE A 7 0.86 4.31 7.51
CA ILE A 7 1.44 4.41 8.85
C ILE A 7 2.66 3.49 8.90
N LYS A 8 3.82 4.05 9.21
CA LYS A 8 5.02 3.30 9.53
C LYS A 8 5.30 3.53 11.01
N SER A 9 5.12 2.50 11.82
CA SER A 9 5.43 2.42 13.26
C SER A 9 4.38 2.93 14.25
N ASP A 10 4.51 2.35 15.45
CA ASP A 10 3.80 2.61 16.70
C ASP A 10 3.95 4.06 17.19
N GLU A 11 4.78 4.87 16.53
CA GLU A 11 5.06 6.28 16.83
C GLU A 11 4.20 7.27 16.02
N GLY A 12 3.31 6.80 15.14
CA GLY A 12 2.35 7.66 14.43
C GLY A 12 2.92 8.41 13.21
N ASN A 13 4.02 7.94 12.65
CA ASN A 13 4.62 8.53 11.44
C ASN A 13 3.93 8.01 10.17
N TYR A 14 3.65 8.90 9.22
CA TYR A 14 3.09 8.56 7.91
C TYR A 14 4.13 8.66 6.80
N ILE A 15 4.16 7.68 5.90
CA ILE A 15 4.83 7.77 4.61
C ILE A 15 3.79 8.22 3.58
N SER A 16 4.08 9.31 2.86
CA SER A 16 3.33 9.70 1.66
C SER A 16 4.07 9.21 0.42
N ILE A 17 3.39 8.46 -0.45
CA ILE A 17 3.92 8.03 -1.75
C ILE A 17 3.09 8.71 -2.84
N PRO A 18 3.68 9.60 -3.66
CA PRO A 18 2.97 10.19 -4.79
C PRO A 18 2.56 9.12 -5.82
N ARG A 19 1.33 9.21 -6.32
CA ARG A 19 0.73 8.17 -7.19
C ARG A 19 1.52 7.97 -8.48
N GLU A 20 2.07 9.05 -9.02
CA GLU A 20 2.90 9.09 -10.22
C GLU A 20 4.21 8.32 -10.08
N ARG A 21 4.68 8.11 -8.85
CA ARG A 21 5.88 7.33 -8.57
C ARG A 21 5.60 5.83 -8.47
N ILE A 22 4.35 5.43 -8.35
CA ILE A 22 3.96 4.01 -8.24
C ILE A 22 4.00 3.37 -9.62
N LYS A 23 4.94 2.45 -9.82
CA LYS A 23 5.09 1.66 -11.04
C LYS A 23 4.24 0.40 -11.03
N LYS A 24 4.10 -0.24 -9.87
CA LYS A 24 3.44 -1.54 -9.75
C LYS A 24 2.74 -1.68 -8.41
N ILE A 25 1.56 -2.28 -8.45
CA ILE A 25 0.78 -2.67 -7.27
C ILE A 25 0.52 -4.17 -7.39
N GLU A 26 0.83 -4.92 -6.34
CA GLU A 26 0.56 -6.35 -6.27
C GLU A 26 -0.19 -6.68 -4.99
N SER A 27 -1.36 -7.30 -5.11
CA SER A 27 -2.10 -7.84 -3.97
C SER A 27 -1.77 -9.32 -3.79
N LYS A 28 -1.43 -9.74 -2.57
CA LYS A 28 -1.29 -11.15 -2.20
C LYS A 28 -2.24 -11.49 -1.05
N THR A 29 -3.06 -12.51 -1.26
CA THR A 29 -3.98 -13.06 -0.26
C THR A 29 -3.47 -14.43 0.19
N GLY A 30 -3.04 -14.52 1.46
CA GLY A 30 -2.76 -15.77 2.15
C GLY A 30 -3.92 -16.19 3.05
N LEU A 31 -3.77 -17.35 3.71
CA LEU A 31 -4.81 -17.91 4.57
C LEU A 31 -5.09 -17.05 5.82
N LEU A 32 -4.05 -16.39 6.34
CA LEU A 32 -4.10 -15.60 7.59
C LEU A 32 -3.75 -14.13 7.39
N ASN A 33 -3.19 -13.77 6.23
CA ASN A 33 -2.70 -12.43 5.97
C ASN A 33 -3.03 -11.98 4.56
N LYS A 34 -3.37 -10.70 4.44
CA LYS A 34 -3.54 -10.01 3.18
C LYS A 34 -2.52 -8.90 3.11
N ARG A 35 -1.86 -8.75 1.97
CA ARG A 35 -0.87 -7.69 1.78
C ARG A 35 -0.94 -7.05 0.42
N VAL A 36 -0.63 -5.76 0.39
CA VAL A 36 -0.43 -4.99 -0.83
C VAL A 36 1.05 -4.59 -0.89
N ILE A 37 1.67 -4.90 -2.01
CA ILE A 37 3.06 -4.56 -2.30
C ILE A 37 3.04 -3.44 -3.33
N VAL A 38 3.68 -2.32 -3.01
CA VAL A 38 3.75 -1.13 -3.86
C VAL A 38 5.22 -0.92 -4.25
N SER A 39 5.52 -1.01 -5.54
CA SER A 39 6.85 -0.72 -6.08
C SER A 39 6.88 0.62 -6.79
N THR A 40 7.91 1.40 -6.53
CA THR A 40 8.04 2.78 -7.02
C THR A 40 9.17 2.93 -8.05
N ASP A 41 9.23 4.10 -8.67
CA ASP A 41 10.16 4.43 -9.74
C ASP A 41 11.64 4.43 -9.35
N ASN A 42 11.94 4.72 -8.08
CA ASN A 42 13.27 4.70 -7.47
C ASN A 42 13.62 3.36 -6.83
N GLU A 43 12.96 2.29 -7.28
CA GLU A 43 13.20 0.91 -6.83
C GLU A 43 12.84 0.64 -5.35
N GLN A 44 12.19 1.59 -4.67
CA GLN A 44 11.66 1.34 -3.33
C GLN A 44 10.40 0.49 -3.38
N THR A 45 10.31 -0.46 -2.45
CA THR A 45 9.16 -1.34 -2.28
C THR A 45 8.59 -1.17 -0.89
N TYR A 46 7.27 -0.96 -0.82
CA TYR A 46 6.50 -0.82 0.39
C TYR A 46 5.55 -2.00 0.55
N ILE A 47 5.49 -2.56 1.76
CA ILE A 47 4.61 -3.68 2.09
C ILE A 47 3.59 -3.17 3.10
N ILE A 48 2.33 -3.29 2.72
CA ILE A 48 1.19 -2.91 3.55
C ILE A 48 0.52 -4.21 3.96
N ASP A 49 0.85 -4.69 5.15
CA ASP A 49 0.18 -5.83 5.77
C ASP A 49 -1.15 -5.34 6.35
N ASN A 50 -2.22 -6.06 6.04
CA ASN A 50 -3.59 -5.70 6.40
C ASN A 50 -4.29 -6.85 7.14
N ASP A 51 -3.53 -7.78 7.73
CA ASP A 51 -4.01 -8.96 8.46
C ASP A 51 -5.30 -9.56 7.85
N MET A 52 -6.40 -9.57 8.61
CA MET A 52 -7.71 -10.00 8.16
C MET A 52 -8.57 -8.88 7.55
N LEU A 53 -8.16 -7.62 7.69
CA LEU A 53 -8.89 -6.46 7.20
C LEU A 53 -9.01 -6.47 5.67
N SER A 54 -10.04 -5.79 5.18
CA SER A 54 -10.34 -5.75 3.75
C SER A 54 -9.29 -4.94 2.98
N MET A 55 -8.65 -5.55 1.97
CA MET A 55 -7.74 -4.83 1.05
C MET A 55 -8.46 -3.83 0.14
N LYS A 56 -9.80 -3.90 0.06
CA LYS A 56 -10.59 -3.09 -0.88
C LYS A 56 -10.34 -1.59 -0.69
N SER A 57 -10.23 -1.13 0.56
CA SER A 57 -9.98 0.28 0.86
C SER A 57 -8.58 0.74 0.42
N ILE A 58 -7.56 -0.12 0.60
CA ILE A 58 -6.17 0.17 0.18
C ILE A 58 -6.09 0.21 -1.34
N LEU A 59 -6.65 -0.79 -2.02
CA LEU A 59 -6.66 -0.87 -3.48
C LEU A 59 -7.44 0.31 -4.09
N SER A 60 -8.59 0.65 -3.53
CA SER A 60 -9.38 1.80 -3.97
C SER A 60 -8.63 3.12 -3.79
N ALA A 61 -7.90 3.30 -2.68
CA ALA A 61 -7.07 4.48 -2.47
C ALA A 61 -5.92 4.56 -3.49
N LEU A 62 -5.38 3.40 -3.90
CA LEU A 62 -4.34 3.28 -4.92
C LEU A 62 -4.88 3.47 -6.36
N GLY A 63 -6.20 3.57 -6.52
CA GLY A 63 -6.87 3.70 -7.81
C GLY A 63 -7.06 2.39 -8.56
N GLU A 64 -6.90 1.25 -7.90
CA GLU A 64 -7.24 -0.08 -8.43
C GLU A 64 -8.76 -0.29 -8.31
N LYS A 65 -9.38 -0.88 -9.35
CA LYS A 65 -10.83 -1.16 -9.40
C LYS A 65 -11.21 -2.48 -8.73
#